data_AF-A0A2Y9M070-F1
#
_entry.id   AF-A0A2Y9M070-F1
#
_cell.length_a   1.000
_cell.length_b   1.000
_cell.length_c   1.000
_cell.angle_alpha   90.00
_cell.angle_beta   90.00
_cell.angle_gamma   90.00
#
_symmetry.space_group_name_H-M   'P 1'
#
loop_
_entity.id
_entity.type
_entity.pdbx_description
1 polymer ?
#
loop_
_entity_poly.entity_id
_entity_poly.type
_entity_poly.pdbx_seq_one_letter_code
_entity_poly.pdbx_strand_id
1 'polypeptide(L)'
;MGLAMEHGGPYSRAGGSPRGCWYYLRYFFLFVSLIQLLIILGLVLFMVYGNAHVSTESNLQATERRADGLYGQVVGLTASQANLSEKLNLTSRAKDAIMLMLLNARRDLDRINASFRQCQADRVIYMNNQRYMAAIILSEKQCQEQLKESNKSCDALALTLNQKAKTLEVELAKEKVVCTKDKDGLALGKRVMEEQLAKCSKAQEQQQQERQLAEDRLQKVQALCLPLDKDKFEIELRNLWRDSIIPRSLDTLGYNVFHPIGSELASIRRTCDHMPTLMSSKVEELARSLRAGIERVTRENSDLQRQKLEAEQGLRASQEAKEKVEKEAQAREAKLQAECARQTQLALEEKAALRKERDNLAKELEEKKREAEQLKMQLAVSSSTLDTCIKAKSQPISLPRPAGPAPNPPPIDPAGLEEFKRRILESQRPPASSVLASASG
;
A
#
# COMPACT_ATOMS: atom_id res chain seq x y z
N MET A 1 -40.66 121.71 -9.76
CA MET A 1 -40.77 123.17 -10.00
C MET A 1 -40.04 123.82 -8.85
N GLY A 2 -38.95 124.54 -9.04
CA GLY A 2 -38.77 125.58 -10.04
C GLY A 2 -38.54 126.87 -9.25
N LEU A 3 -37.27 127.25 -9.17
CA LEU A 3 -36.73 128.61 -9.13
C LEU A 3 -37.13 129.57 -8.00
N ALA A 4 -36.08 130.06 -7.34
CA ALA A 4 -36.05 131.30 -6.60
C ALA A 4 -36.45 132.50 -7.49
N MET A 5 -37.26 133.38 -6.91
CA MET A 5 -37.67 134.65 -7.48
C MET A 5 -36.67 135.78 -7.12
N GLU A 6 -36.58 136.68 -8.09
CA GLU A 6 -36.53 138.14 -7.96
C GLU A 6 -35.20 138.89 -8.02
N HIS A 7 -35.14 139.72 -9.07
CA HIS A 7 -34.48 141.01 -9.13
C HIS A 7 -35.51 142.02 -9.62
N GLY A 8 -35.65 143.14 -8.91
CA GLY A 8 -36.49 144.26 -9.33
C GLY A 8 -36.25 145.48 -8.46
N GLY A 9 -35.33 146.34 -8.91
CA GLY A 9 -35.02 147.63 -8.27
C GLY A 9 -36.06 148.73 -8.55
N PRO A 10 -35.96 149.88 -7.85
CA PRO A 10 -36.90 150.99 -7.95
C PRO A 10 -36.31 152.23 -8.67
N TYR A 11 -37.13 152.90 -9.49
CA TYR A 11 -36.98 154.28 -9.97
C TYR A 11 -38.42 154.74 -10.32
N SER A 12 -38.93 155.94 -10.07
CA SER A 12 -38.44 157.21 -9.57
C SER A 12 -39.66 158.02 -9.13
N ARG A 13 -39.55 158.82 -8.07
CA ARG A 13 -40.49 159.91 -7.78
C ARG A 13 -39.82 161.22 -8.17
N ALA A 14 -40.41 161.91 -9.14
CA ALA A 14 -40.01 163.25 -9.53
C ALA A 14 -40.77 164.31 -8.73
N GLY A 15 -40.08 165.43 -8.46
CA GLY A 15 -40.66 166.76 -8.64
C GLY A 15 -41.06 167.50 -7.37
N GLY A 16 -40.29 168.53 -7.04
CA GLY A 16 -40.65 169.57 -6.08
C GLY A 16 -40.87 170.93 -6.75
N SER A 17 -41.90 171.62 -6.26
CA SER A 17 -42.16 173.08 -6.25
C SER A 17 -42.76 173.75 -7.49
N PRO A 18 -43.57 174.85 -7.38
CA PRO A 18 -44.16 175.49 -6.19
C PRO A 18 -45.72 175.47 -6.19
N ARG A 19 -46.34 175.57 -5.00
CA ARG A 19 -47.81 175.51 -4.84
C ARG A 19 -48.38 176.77 -4.17
N GLY A 20 -49.36 177.38 -4.83
CA GLY A 20 -50.30 178.32 -4.25
C GLY A 20 -51.32 177.63 -3.32
N CYS A 21 -51.79 178.38 -2.34
CA CYS A 21 -52.58 178.00 -1.15
C CYS A 21 -53.94 177.29 -1.42
N TRP A 22 -54.38 177.14 -2.68
CA TRP A 22 -55.64 176.49 -3.02
C TRP A 22 -55.53 174.95 -3.18
N TYR A 23 -54.33 174.40 -3.15
CA TYR A 23 -54.09 172.97 -3.42
C TYR A 23 -54.45 172.05 -2.23
N TYR A 24 -54.22 172.46 -0.99
CA TYR A 24 -54.31 171.56 0.17
C TYR A 24 -55.75 171.20 0.61
N LEU A 25 -56.74 172.06 0.33
CA LEU A 25 -58.15 171.79 0.70
C LEU A 25 -58.76 170.63 -0.09
N ARG A 26 -58.35 170.41 -1.35
CA ARG A 26 -58.84 169.29 -2.17
C ARG A 26 -58.28 167.93 -1.70
N TYR A 27 -57.10 167.91 -1.08
CA TYR A 27 -56.50 166.68 -0.55
C TYR A 27 -57.17 166.20 0.73
N PHE A 28 -57.56 167.12 1.61
CA PHE A 28 -58.19 166.74 2.88
C PHE A 28 -59.50 165.97 2.65
N PHE A 29 -60.35 166.43 1.72
CA PHE A 29 -61.61 165.74 1.40
C PHE A 29 -61.39 164.38 0.72
N LEU A 30 -60.34 164.25 -0.11
CA LEU A 30 -59.97 162.98 -0.74
C LEU A 30 -59.48 161.95 0.29
N PHE A 31 -58.69 162.37 1.27
CA PHE A 31 -58.15 161.47 2.29
C PHE A 31 -59.22 160.98 3.27
N VAL A 32 -60.19 161.82 3.65
CA VAL A 32 -61.29 161.38 4.55
C VAL A 32 -62.17 160.32 3.87
N SER A 33 -62.52 160.49 2.59
CA SER A 33 -63.28 159.49 1.84
C SER A 33 -62.48 158.18 1.60
N LEU A 34 -61.15 158.27 1.41
CA LEU A 34 -60.30 157.09 1.23
C LEU A 34 -60.19 156.25 2.50
N ILE A 35 -60.03 156.89 3.66
CA ILE A 35 -59.97 156.19 4.96
C ILE A 35 -61.31 155.48 5.24
N GLN A 36 -62.44 156.13 4.94
CA GLN A 36 -63.76 155.50 5.08
C GLN A 36 -63.92 154.27 4.18
N LEU A 37 -63.45 154.32 2.92
CA LEU A 37 -63.47 153.16 2.02
C LEU A 37 -62.60 152.01 2.55
N LEU A 38 -61.39 152.30 3.02
CA LEU A 38 -60.46 151.30 3.56
C LEU A 38 -61.02 150.59 4.80
N ILE A 39 -61.75 151.29 5.66
CA ILE A 39 -62.42 150.69 6.82
C ILE A 39 -63.54 149.73 6.38
N ILE A 40 -64.40 150.14 5.44
CA ILE A 40 -65.49 149.27 4.95
C ILE A 40 -64.91 148.01 4.30
N LEU A 41 -63.88 148.14 3.47
CA LEU A 41 -63.23 147.00 2.82
C LEU A 41 -62.55 146.08 3.85
N GLY A 42 -61.93 146.67 4.88
CA GLY A 42 -61.35 145.93 6.01
C GLY A 42 -62.37 145.11 6.79
N LEU A 43 -63.56 145.66 7.06
CA LEU A 43 -64.63 144.95 7.78
C LEU A 43 -65.25 143.81 6.94
N VAL A 44 -65.43 144.01 5.63
CA VAL A 44 -65.97 142.96 4.75
C VAL A 44 -64.98 141.80 4.60
N LEU A 45 -63.68 142.06 4.43
CA LEU A 45 -62.67 141.00 4.39
C LEU A 45 -62.59 140.23 5.71
N PHE A 46 -62.72 140.92 6.85
CA PHE A 46 -62.76 140.25 8.15
C PHE A 46 -64.01 139.38 8.31
N MET A 47 -65.16 139.76 7.75
CA MET A 47 -66.38 138.94 7.82
C MET A 47 -66.33 137.73 6.87
N VAL A 48 -65.76 137.88 5.67
CA VAL A 48 -65.69 136.80 4.68
C VAL A 48 -64.58 135.79 4.99
N TYR A 49 -63.44 136.24 5.55
CA TYR A 49 -62.28 135.37 5.82
C TYR A 49 -61.98 135.14 7.31
N GLY A 50 -62.62 135.87 8.23
CA GLY A 50 -62.36 135.75 9.67
C GLY A 50 -62.89 134.48 10.35
N ASN A 51 -63.64 133.63 9.63
CA ASN A 51 -64.24 132.40 10.18
C ASN A 51 -63.61 131.10 9.62
N ALA A 52 -62.32 131.13 9.26
CA ALA A 52 -61.61 129.97 8.68
C ALA A 52 -61.07 128.94 9.71
N HIS A 53 -61.28 129.14 11.01
CA HIS A 53 -60.64 128.34 12.06
C HIS A 53 -61.37 127.01 12.38
N VAL A 54 -62.66 126.89 12.06
CA VAL A 54 -63.47 125.70 12.38
C VAL A 54 -63.34 124.58 11.32
N SER A 55 -63.13 124.95 10.04
CA SER A 55 -63.08 124.00 8.92
C SER A 55 -61.70 123.35 8.73
N THR A 56 -60.63 124.05 9.09
CA THR A 56 -59.27 123.49 9.06
C THR A 56 -59.05 122.48 10.18
N GLU A 57 -59.53 122.77 11.39
CA GLU A 57 -59.44 121.87 12.54
C GLU A 57 -60.24 120.57 12.33
N SER A 58 -61.45 120.65 11.76
CA SER A 58 -62.26 119.47 11.46
C SER A 58 -61.63 118.55 10.41
N ASN A 59 -60.99 119.12 9.38
CA ASN A 59 -60.30 118.34 8.36
C ASN A 59 -59.01 117.71 8.89
N LEU A 60 -58.27 118.43 9.75
CA LEU A 60 -57.06 117.92 10.39
C LEU A 60 -57.39 116.76 11.33
N GLN A 61 -58.44 116.89 12.16
CA GLN A 61 -58.95 115.79 12.99
C GLN A 61 -59.46 114.61 12.14
N ALA A 62 -60.09 114.86 10.99
CA ALA A 62 -60.54 113.78 10.10
C ALA A 62 -59.37 113.03 9.45
N THR A 63 -58.29 113.73 9.08
CA THR A 63 -57.06 113.11 8.57
C THR A 63 -56.28 112.37 9.65
N GLU A 64 -56.24 112.91 10.88
CA GLU A 64 -55.63 112.26 12.04
C GLU A 64 -56.35 110.96 12.37
N ARG A 65 -57.70 110.96 12.45
CA ARG A 65 -58.48 109.72 12.65
C ARG A 65 -58.27 108.69 11.54
N ARG A 66 -58.10 109.10 10.28
CA ARG A 66 -57.78 108.18 9.18
C ARG A 66 -56.35 107.67 9.26
N ALA A 67 -55.39 108.52 9.62
CA ALA A 67 -54.00 108.14 9.82
C ALA A 67 -53.88 107.16 10.99
N ASP A 68 -54.55 107.39 12.11
CA ASP A 68 -54.65 106.48 13.25
C ASP A 68 -55.34 105.17 12.86
N GLY A 69 -56.41 105.23 12.07
CA GLY A 69 -57.09 104.04 11.55
C GLY A 69 -56.20 103.20 10.63
N LEU A 70 -55.46 103.84 9.72
CA LEU A 70 -54.50 103.18 8.84
C LEU A 70 -53.28 102.67 9.61
N TYR A 71 -52.79 103.42 10.59
CA TYR A 71 -51.70 102.99 11.47
C TYR A 71 -52.10 101.77 12.29
N GLY A 72 -53.30 101.77 12.87
CA GLY A 72 -53.87 100.60 13.54
C GLY A 72 -53.98 99.38 12.62
N GLN A 73 -54.38 99.57 11.36
CA GLN A 73 -54.41 98.50 10.37
C GLN A 73 -53.00 97.99 10.01
N VAL A 74 -52.02 98.89 9.80
CA VAL A 74 -50.63 98.50 9.52
C VAL A 74 -50.01 97.77 10.69
N VAL A 75 -50.25 98.20 11.93
CA VAL A 75 -49.80 97.50 13.14
C VAL A 75 -50.47 96.12 13.26
N GLY A 76 -51.79 96.04 13.03
CA GLY A 76 -52.52 94.77 13.03
C GLY A 76 -52.06 93.80 11.93
N LEU A 77 -51.79 94.30 10.73
CA LEU A 77 -51.24 93.51 9.63
C LEU A 77 -49.80 93.08 9.91
N THR A 78 -48.98 93.94 10.52
CA THR A 78 -47.61 93.60 10.92
C THR A 78 -47.60 92.51 11.99
N ALA A 79 -48.50 92.59 12.97
CA ALA A 79 -48.66 91.56 14.00
C ALA A 79 -49.14 90.22 13.41
N SER A 80 -50.10 90.25 12.48
CA SER A 80 -50.56 89.02 11.80
C SER A 80 -49.49 88.42 10.89
N GLN A 81 -48.71 89.25 10.19
CA GLN A 81 -47.55 88.82 9.40
C GLN A 81 -46.48 88.16 10.29
N ALA A 82 -46.17 88.74 11.45
CA ALA A 82 -45.21 88.17 12.39
C ALA A 82 -45.68 86.80 12.92
N ASN A 83 -46.95 86.68 13.30
CA ASN A 83 -47.55 85.42 13.76
C ASN A 83 -47.57 84.34 12.66
N LEU A 84 -47.93 84.73 11.42
CA LEU A 84 -47.88 83.83 10.27
C LEU A 84 -46.45 83.37 9.97
N SER A 85 -45.48 84.28 10.04
CA SER A 85 -44.06 83.97 9.85
C SER A 85 -43.56 82.98 10.91
N GLU A 86 -43.95 83.17 12.18
CA GLU A 86 -43.63 82.26 13.27
C GLU A 86 -44.22 80.86 13.04
N LYS A 87 -45.52 80.77 12.70
CA LYS A 87 -46.19 79.49 12.39
C LYS A 87 -45.55 78.78 11.19
N LEU A 88 -45.17 79.52 10.15
CA LEU A 88 -44.48 78.97 8.99
C LEU A 88 -43.07 78.46 9.36
N ASN A 89 -42.34 79.17 10.21
CA ASN A 89 -41.03 78.73 10.69
C ASN A 89 -41.14 77.44 11.52
N LEU A 90 -42.12 77.38 12.44
CA LEU A 90 -42.41 76.15 13.20
C LEU A 90 -42.78 74.98 12.29
N THR A 91 -43.64 75.23 11.28
CA THR A 91 -44.06 74.21 10.33
C THR A 91 -42.90 73.76 9.43
N SER A 92 -42.03 74.68 9.01
CA SER A 92 -40.82 74.36 8.24
C SER A 92 -39.85 73.49 9.05
N ARG A 93 -39.60 73.85 10.31
CA ARG A 93 -38.76 73.04 11.21
C ARG A 93 -39.35 71.66 11.46
N ALA A 94 -40.67 71.56 11.64
CA ALA A 94 -41.36 70.28 11.78
C ALA A 94 -41.22 69.42 10.52
N LYS A 95 -41.36 70.02 9.33
CA LYS A 95 -41.13 69.35 8.05
C LYS A 95 -39.69 68.84 7.94
N ASP A 96 -38.70 69.66 8.29
CA ASP A 96 -37.28 69.28 8.23
C ASP A 96 -36.96 68.14 9.22
N ALA A 97 -37.55 68.17 10.43
CA ALA A 97 -37.43 67.09 11.41
C ALA A 97 -38.08 65.79 10.92
N ILE A 98 -39.27 65.86 10.32
CA ILE A 98 -39.95 64.70 9.72
C ILE A 98 -39.13 64.14 8.56
N MET A 99 -38.58 65.00 7.71
CA MET A 99 -37.73 64.59 6.59
C MET A 99 -36.47 63.88 7.08
N LEU A 100 -35.83 64.37 8.15
CA LEU A 100 -34.68 63.72 8.77
C LEU A 100 -35.04 62.35 9.34
N MET A 101 -36.18 62.25 10.04
CA MET A 101 -36.67 60.97 10.57
C MET A 101 -36.95 59.96 9.45
N LEU A 102 -37.56 60.39 8.34
CA LEU A 102 -37.84 59.53 7.19
C LEU A 102 -36.55 59.02 6.52
N LEU A 103 -35.53 59.88 6.41
CA LEU A 103 -34.22 59.48 5.90
C LEU A 103 -33.53 58.47 6.83
N ASN A 104 -33.61 58.65 8.14
CA ASN A 104 -33.06 57.71 9.12
C ASN A 104 -33.80 56.36 9.07
N ALA A 105 -35.14 56.38 9.06
CA ALA A 105 -35.95 55.17 8.93
C ALA A 105 -35.64 54.39 7.64
N ARG A 106 -35.38 55.10 6.54
CA ARG A 106 -34.97 54.46 5.28
C ARG A 106 -33.59 53.80 5.40
N ARG A 107 -32.62 54.46 6.02
CA ARG A 107 -31.29 53.87 6.29
C ARG A 107 -31.38 52.65 7.19
N ASP A 108 -32.23 52.70 8.22
CA ASP A 108 -32.45 51.57 9.12
C ASP A 108 -33.10 50.39 8.39
N LEU A 109 -34.08 50.66 7.53
CA LEU A 109 -34.72 49.64 6.69
C LEU A 109 -33.72 49.01 5.71
N ASP A 110 -32.85 49.80 5.09
CA ASP A 110 -31.77 49.30 4.22
C ASP A 110 -30.77 48.43 5.02
N ARG A 111 -30.42 48.85 6.24
CA ARG A 111 -29.54 48.08 7.14
C ARG A 111 -30.17 46.76 7.57
N ILE A 112 -31.45 46.77 7.94
CA ILE A 112 -32.20 45.56 8.32
C ILE A 112 -32.28 44.62 7.12
N ASN A 113 -32.63 45.11 5.93
CA ASN A 113 -32.67 44.30 4.72
C ASN A 113 -31.33 43.67 4.36
N ALA A 114 -30.22 44.41 4.50
CA ALA A 114 -28.89 43.86 4.31
C ALA A 114 -28.58 42.74 5.31
N SER A 115 -28.89 42.96 6.60
CA SER A 115 -28.69 41.94 7.65
C SER A 115 -29.56 40.70 7.45
N PHE A 116 -30.79 40.87 6.96
CA PHE A 116 -31.70 39.78 6.66
C PHE A 116 -31.19 38.92 5.51
N ARG A 117 -30.70 39.56 4.43
CA ARG A 117 -30.09 38.85 3.30
C ARG A 117 -28.85 38.06 3.73
N GLN A 118 -28.01 38.66 4.58
CA GLN A 118 -26.85 37.97 5.14
C GLN A 118 -27.28 36.76 5.97
N CYS A 119 -28.26 36.92 6.87
CA CYS A 119 -28.79 35.83 7.68
C CYS A 119 -29.38 34.71 6.81
N GLN A 120 -30.05 35.04 5.71
CA GLN A 120 -30.59 34.06 4.78
C GLN A 120 -29.47 33.27 4.07
N ALA A 121 -28.41 33.95 3.63
CA ALA A 121 -27.24 33.31 3.04
C ALA A 121 -26.54 32.39 4.04
N ASP A 122 -26.31 32.86 5.27
CA ASP A 122 -25.69 32.07 6.33
C ASP A 122 -26.53 30.83 6.67
N ARG A 123 -27.87 30.95 6.72
CA ARG A 123 -28.76 29.81 6.95
C ARG A 123 -28.60 28.72 5.89
N VAL A 124 -28.47 29.09 4.62
CA VAL A 124 -28.24 28.12 3.53
C VAL A 124 -26.88 27.44 3.68
N ILE A 125 -25.84 28.20 4.05
CA ILE A 125 -24.50 27.65 4.31
C ILE A 125 -24.55 26.63 5.47
N TYR A 126 -25.18 26.98 6.58
CA TYR A 126 -25.32 26.05 7.72
C TYR A 126 -26.08 24.78 7.35
N MET A 127 -27.17 24.89 6.58
CA MET A 127 -27.92 23.72 6.12
C MET A 127 -27.09 22.81 5.22
N ASN A 128 -26.28 23.37 4.33
CA ASN A 128 -25.37 22.59 3.49
C ASN A 128 -24.26 21.94 4.32
N ASN A 129 -23.64 22.69 5.24
CA ASN A 129 -22.60 22.16 6.13
C ASN A 129 -23.13 21.02 7.00
N GLN A 130 -24.36 21.12 7.51
CA GLN A 130 -24.97 20.05 8.28
C GLN A 130 -25.17 18.77 7.45
N ARG A 131 -25.54 18.91 6.17
CA ARG A 131 -25.65 17.77 5.24
C ARG A 131 -24.29 17.11 4.99
N TYR A 132 -23.25 17.91 4.74
CA TYR A 132 -21.89 17.38 4.56
C TYR A 132 -21.38 16.69 5.82
N MET A 133 -21.58 17.28 6.99
CA MET A 133 -21.16 16.70 8.25
C MET A 133 -21.87 15.37 8.53
N ALA A 134 -23.18 15.29 8.27
CA ALA A 134 -23.91 14.03 8.37
C ALA A 134 -23.37 12.96 7.40
N ALA A 135 -23.06 13.34 6.15
CA ALA A 135 -22.48 12.42 5.17
C ALA A 135 -21.08 11.93 5.57
N ILE A 136 -20.23 12.81 6.13
CA ILE A 136 -18.89 12.45 6.61
C ILE A 136 -19.00 11.44 7.77
N ILE A 137 -19.86 11.70 8.76
CA ILE A 137 -20.06 10.80 9.91
C ILE A 137 -20.53 9.41 9.43
N LEU A 138 -21.47 9.37 8.48
CA LEU A 138 -21.95 8.10 7.92
C LEU A 138 -20.84 7.35 7.18
N SER A 139 -20.04 8.05 6.37
CA SER A 139 -18.91 7.47 5.65
C SER A 139 -17.84 6.93 6.61
N GLU A 140 -17.52 7.66 7.67
CA GLU A 140 -16.55 7.25 8.68
C GLU A 140 -17.04 5.99 9.43
N LYS A 141 -18.32 5.96 9.80
CA LYS A 141 -18.93 4.78 10.42
C LYS A 141 -18.84 3.56 9.51
N GLN A 142 -19.16 3.71 8.22
CA GLN A 142 -19.07 2.61 7.25
C GLN A 142 -17.62 2.11 7.08
N CYS A 143 -16.65 3.02 7.01
CA CYS A 143 -15.23 2.68 6.95
C CYS A 143 -14.79 1.90 8.20
N GLN A 144 -15.23 2.34 9.38
CA GLN A 144 -14.91 1.67 10.64
C GLN A 144 -15.51 0.25 10.71
N GLU A 145 -16.73 0.06 10.20
CA GLU A 145 -17.37 -1.26 10.11
C GLU A 145 -16.63 -2.18 9.15
N GLN A 146 -16.28 -1.70 7.95
CA GLN A 146 -15.47 -2.45 6.98
C GLN A 146 -14.09 -2.83 7.54
N LEU A 147 -13.42 -1.93 8.25
CA LEU A 147 -12.15 -2.23 8.88
C LEU A 147 -12.28 -3.32 9.96
N LYS A 148 -13.34 -3.27 10.78
CA LYS A 148 -13.62 -4.31 11.77
C LYS A 148 -13.87 -5.67 11.12
N GLU A 149 -14.59 -5.70 9.99
CA GLU A 149 -14.85 -6.93 9.24
C GLU A 149 -13.57 -7.47 8.59
N SER A 150 -12.77 -6.61 7.97
CA SER A 150 -11.48 -6.97 7.39
C SER A 150 -10.52 -7.53 8.45
N ASN A 151 -10.45 -6.90 9.64
CA ASN A 151 -9.63 -7.40 10.75
C ASN A 151 -10.06 -8.80 11.20
N LYS A 152 -11.37 -9.07 11.33
CA LYS A 152 -11.87 -10.42 11.66
C LYS A 152 -11.43 -11.46 10.62
N SER A 153 -11.44 -11.10 9.34
CA SER A 153 -10.97 -11.97 8.26
C SER A 153 -9.46 -12.25 8.37
N CYS A 154 -8.66 -11.22 8.64
CA CYS A 154 -7.22 -11.37 8.88
C CYS A 154 -6.92 -12.27 10.08
N ASP A 155 -7.63 -12.11 11.19
CA ASP A 155 -7.47 -12.96 12.38
C ASP A 155 -7.81 -14.43 12.08
N ALA A 156 -8.88 -14.68 11.33
CA ALA A 156 -9.27 -16.02 10.90
C ALA A 156 -8.22 -16.66 9.98
N LEU A 157 -7.65 -15.88 9.05
CA LEU A 157 -6.58 -16.35 8.18
C LEU A 157 -5.31 -16.66 8.99
N ALA A 158 -4.94 -15.80 9.93
CA ALA A 158 -3.79 -16.02 10.80
C ALA A 158 -3.94 -17.30 11.65
N LEU A 159 -5.13 -17.55 12.19
CA LEU A 159 -5.44 -18.79 12.91
C LEU A 159 -5.31 -20.02 12.00
N THR A 160 -5.84 -19.94 10.78
CA THR A 160 -5.77 -21.03 9.80
C THR A 160 -4.32 -21.34 9.39
N LEU A 161 -3.52 -20.30 9.15
CA LEU A 161 -2.09 -20.45 8.83
C LEU A 161 -1.31 -21.06 10.01
N ASN A 162 -1.59 -20.63 11.23
CA ASN A 162 -0.98 -21.22 12.43
C ASN A 162 -1.35 -22.69 12.62
N GLN A 163 -2.61 -23.07 12.35
CA GLN A 163 -3.02 -24.48 12.39
C GLN A 163 -2.27 -25.30 11.34
N LYS A 164 -2.18 -24.81 10.10
CA LYS A 164 -1.42 -25.48 9.04
C LYS A 164 0.06 -25.62 9.38
N ALA A 165 0.68 -24.58 9.96
CA ALA A 165 2.07 -24.63 10.39
C ALA A 165 2.28 -25.73 11.45
N LYS A 166 1.44 -25.78 12.48
CA LYS A 166 1.49 -26.84 13.51
C LYS A 166 1.31 -28.24 12.92
N THR A 167 0.39 -28.41 11.98
CA THR A 167 0.20 -29.69 11.30
C THR A 167 1.45 -30.11 10.52
N LEU A 168 2.04 -29.19 9.75
CA LEU A 168 3.28 -29.45 9.01
C LEU A 168 4.47 -29.76 9.93
N GLU A 169 4.57 -29.10 11.09
CA GLU A 169 5.58 -29.43 12.10
C GLU A 169 5.45 -30.86 12.62
N VAL A 170 4.20 -31.32 12.87
CA VAL A 170 3.92 -32.68 13.31
C VAL A 170 4.25 -33.70 12.21
N GLU A 171 3.86 -33.43 10.96
CA GLU A 171 4.19 -34.33 9.83
C GLU A 171 5.69 -34.40 9.59
N LEU A 172 6.41 -33.27 9.64
CA LEU A 172 7.87 -33.25 9.54
C LEU A 172 8.53 -34.07 10.66
N ALA A 173 8.01 -33.99 11.89
CA ALA A 173 8.52 -34.78 13.00
C ALA A 173 8.28 -36.29 12.78
N LYS A 174 7.11 -36.69 12.27
CA LYS A 174 6.82 -38.09 11.92
C LYS A 174 7.76 -38.60 10.84
N GLU A 175 7.97 -37.81 9.79
CA GLU A 175 8.81 -38.20 8.65
C GLU A 175 10.29 -38.31 9.04
N LYS A 176 10.77 -37.45 9.94
CA LYS A 176 12.10 -37.61 10.57
C LYS A 176 12.24 -38.93 11.33
N VAL A 177 11.21 -39.36 12.06
CA VAL A 177 11.23 -40.65 12.78
C VAL A 177 11.24 -41.83 11.80
N VAL A 178 10.50 -41.75 10.69
CA VAL A 178 10.53 -42.81 9.65
C VAL A 178 11.90 -42.86 8.98
N CYS A 179 12.44 -41.72 8.55
CA CYS A 179 13.75 -41.64 7.90
C CYS A 179 14.89 -42.16 8.80
N THR A 180 14.83 -41.88 10.10
CA THR A 180 15.82 -42.43 11.06
C THR A 180 15.71 -43.93 11.21
N LYS A 181 14.49 -44.49 11.30
CA LYS A 181 14.28 -45.95 11.32
C LYS A 181 14.80 -46.62 10.04
N ASP A 182 14.52 -46.03 8.88
CA ASP A 182 14.97 -46.59 7.59
C ASP A 182 16.49 -46.55 7.46
N LYS A 183 17.13 -45.46 7.91
CA LYS A 183 18.59 -45.34 7.98
C LYS A 183 19.19 -46.43 8.86
N ASP A 184 18.64 -46.65 10.04
CA ASP A 184 19.14 -47.66 10.98
C ASP A 184 18.93 -49.09 10.42
N GLY A 185 17.79 -49.32 9.75
CA GLY A 185 17.50 -50.57 9.04
C GLY A 185 18.50 -50.86 7.92
N LEU A 186 18.80 -49.86 7.08
CA LEU A 186 19.82 -49.96 6.03
C LEU A 186 21.22 -50.19 6.61
N ALA A 187 21.58 -49.49 7.70
CA ALA A 187 22.86 -49.68 8.36
C ALA A 187 23.02 -51.08 8.98
N LEU A 188 21.94 -51.65 9.53
CA LEU A 188 21.92 -53.04 9.98
C LEU A 188 22.06 -54.01 8.81
N GLY A 189 21.29 -53.81 7.73
CA GLY A 189 21.37 -54.63 6.51
C GLY A 189 22.76 -54.63 5.90
N LYS A 190 23.42 -53.47 5.83
CA LYS A 190 24.81 -53.34 5.37
C LYS A 190 25.77 -54.19 6.21
N ARG A 191 25.70 -54.10 7.54
CA ARG A 191 26.57 -54.89 8.44
C ARG A 191 26.40 -56.39 8.26
N VAL A 192 25.16 -56.86 8.11
CA VAL A 192 24.87 -58.28 7.86
C VAL A 192 25.48 -58.74 6.54
N MET A 193 25.35 -57.93 5.47
CA MET A 193 25.94 -58.27 4.16
C MET A 193 27.47 -58.27 4.20
N GLU A 194 28.10 -57.33 4.90
CA GLU A 194 29.56 -57.29 5.11
C GLU A 194 30.06 -58.52 5.88
N GLU A 195 29.33 -58.96 6.91
CA GLU A 195 29.67 -60.17 7.66
C GLU A 195 29.54 -61.44 6.80
N GLN A 196 28.48 -61.53 5.97
CA GLN A 196 28.33 -62.65 5.03
C GLN A 196 29.44 -62.66 3.97
N LEU A 197 29.81 -61.49 3.45
CA LEU A 197 30.91 -61.37 2.50
C LEU A 197 32.23 -61.86 3.12
N ALA A 198 32.54 -61.44 4.35
CA ALA A 198 33.75 -61.88 5.06
C ALA A 198 33.77 -63.40 5.31
N LYS A 199 32.62 -64.01 5.62
CA LYS A 199 32.49 -65.47 5.75
C LYS A 199 32.73 -66.18 4.42
N CYS A 200 32.16 -65.67 3.33
CA CYS A 200 32.33 -66.21 1.99
C CYS A 200 33.79 -66.14 1.53
N SER A 201 34.46 -65.00 1.74
CA SER A 201 35.89 -64.85 1.41
C SER A 201 36.78 -65.84 2.16
N LYS A 202 36.53 -66.06 3.47
CA LYS A 202 37.27 -67.07 4.25
C LYS A 202 37.06 -68.49 3.73
N ALA A 203 35.81 -68.85 3.39
CA ALA A 203 35.50 -70.16 2.83
C ALA A 203 36.20 -70.37 1.47
N GLN A 204 36.24 -69.33 0.63
CA GLN A 204 36.95 -69.36 -0.65
C GLN A 204 38.46 -69.60 -0.47
N GLU A 205 39.11 -68.89 0.45
CA GLU A 205 40.53 -69.08 0.76
C GLU A 205 40.84 -70.50 1.26
N GLN A 206 40.01 -71.03 2.15
CA GLN A 206 40.13 -72.40 2.66
C GLN A 206 40.02 -73.42 1.52
N GLN A 207 39.01 -73.28 0.66
CA GLN A 207 38.82 -74.20 -0.46
C GLN A 207 39.97 -74.14 -1.47
N GLN A 208 40.58 -72.96 -1.65
CA GLN A 208 41.75 -72.79 -2.51
C GLN A 208 42.99 -73.51 -1.95
N GLN A 209 43.21 -73.44 -0.63
CA GLN A 209 44.28 -74.20 0.05
C GLN A 209 44.05 -75.71 -0.02
N GLU A 210 42.83 -76.18 0.24
CA GLU A 210 42.49 -77.61 0.15
C GLU A 210 42.72 -78.16 -1.26
N ARG A 211 42.36 -77.37 -2.28
CA ARG A 211 42.60 -77.73 -3.68
C ARG A 211 44.08 -77.88 -4.00
N GLN A 212 44.92 -76.95 -3.54
CA GLN A 212 46.38 -77.05 -3.71
C GLN A 212 46.96 -78.30 -3.05
N LEU A 213 46.52 -78.61 -1.82
CA LEU A 213 46.93 -79.83 -1.12
C LEU A 213 46.49 -81.09 -1.86
N ALA A 214 45.29 -81.09 -2.45
CA ALA A 214 44.79 -82.21 -3.24
C ALA A 214 45.58 -82.37 -4.56
N GLU A 215 45.88 -81.28 -5.25
CA GLU A 215 46.70 -81.27 -6.48
C GLU A 215 48.13 -81.78 -6.20
N ASP A 216 48.77 -81.35 -5.11
CA ASP A 216 50.09 -81.84 -4.68
C ASP A 216 50.09 -83.34 -4.37
N ARG A 217 49.04 -83.83 -3.69
CA ARG A 217 48.88 -85.27 -3.41
C ARG A 217 48.67 -86.07 -4.68
N LEU A 218 47.88 -85.55 -5.62
CA LEU A 218 47.64 -86.20 -6.91
C LEU A 218 48.93 -86.32 -7.73
N GLN A 219 49.75 -85.26 -7.78
CA GLN A 219 51.05 -85.30 -8.44
C GLN A 219 51.98 -86.35 -7.83
N LYS A 220 52.03 -86.46 -6.49
CA LYS A 220 52.83 -87.50 -5.80
C LYS A 220 52.36 -88.92 -6.17
N VAL A 221 51.06 -89.15 -6.25
CA VAL A 221 50.50 -90.46 -6.67
C VAL A 221 50.80 -90.73 -8.14
N GLN A 222 50.63 -89.75 -9.03
CA GLN A 222 50.99 -89.90 -10.45
C GLN A 222 52.48 -90.25 -10.62
N ALA A 223 53.38 -89.58 -9.90
CA ALA A 223 54.81 -89.87 -9.97
C ALA A 223 55.18 -91.30 -9.53
N LEU A 224 54.44 -91.88 -8.58
CA LEU A 224 54.73 -93.21 -8.03
C LEU A 224 54.01 -94.35 -8.76
N CYS A 225 52.82 -94.11 -9.33
CA CYS A 225 51.97 -95.16 -9.89
C CYS A 225 52.01 -95.31 -11.42
N LEU A 226 52.38 -94.26 -12.17
CA LEU A 226 52.51 -94.36 -13.64
C LEU A 226 53.62 -95.30 -14.17
N PRO A 227 54.74 -95.59 -13.48
CA PRO A 227 55.79 -96.45 -14.02
C PRO A 227 55.59 -97.95 -13.77
N LEU A 228 54.49 -98.39 -13.15
CA LEU A 228 54.27 -99.79 -12.80
C LEU A 228 53.70 -100.58 -14.00
N ASP A 229 54.59 -101.13 -14.83
CA ASP A 229 54.24 -102.02 -15.94
C ASP A 229 54.09 -103.47 -15.45
N LYS A 230 52.87 -104.01 -15.56
CA LYS A 230 52.48 -105.35 -15.09
C LYS A 230 53.30 -106.45 -15.75
N ASP A 231 53.48 -106.36 -17.07
CA ASP A 231 54.13 -107.42 -17.84
C ASP A 231 55.63 -107.41 -17.54
N LYS A 232 56.21 -106.22 -17.39
CA LYS A 232 57.61 -106.05 -16.99
C LYS A 232 57.87 -106.56 -15.57
N PHE A 233 57.00 -106.26 -14.61
CA PHE A 233 57.11 -106.74 -13.23
C PHE A 233 57.00 -108.27 -13.15
N GLU A 234 56.06 -108.88 -13.88
CA GLU A 234 55.89 -110.33 -13.88
C GLU A 234 57.09 -111.04 -14.53
N ILE A 235 57.65 -110.47 -15.59
CA ILE A 235 58.89 -110.96 -16.23
C ILE A 235 60.08 -110.82 -15.28
N GLU A 236 60.25 -109.68 -14.63
CA GLU A 236 61.33 -109.45 -13.65
C GLU A 236 61.22 -110.41 -12.47
N LEU A 237 60.03 -110.65 -11.91
CA LEU A 237 59.83 -111.59 -10.81
C LEU A 237 60.15 -113.04 -11.19
N ARG A 238 59.77 -113.45 -12.41
CA ARG A 238 60.09 -114.79 -12.94
C ARG A 238 61.59 -114.95 -13.21
N ASN A 239 62.26 -113.90 -13.69
CA ASN A 239 63.71 -113.90 -13.90
C ASN A 239 64.46 -113.95 -12.57
N LEU A 240 64.07 -113.12 -11.60
CA LEU A 240 64.64 -113.10 -10.24
C LEU A 240 64.44 -114.44 -9.52
N TRP A 241 63.28 -115.08 -9.71
CA TRP A 241 63.03 -116.42 -9.19
C TRP A 241 63.96 -117.45 -9.83
N ARG A 242 64.07 -117.46 -11.17
CA ARG A 242 64.96 -118.36 -11.93
C ARG A 242 66.43 -118.19 -11.55
N ASP A 243 66.84 -116.96 -11.27
CA ASP A 243 68.21 -116.62 -10.87
C ASP A 243 68.47 -116.78 -9.36
N SER A 244 67.43 -117.00 -8.57
CA SER A 244 67.57 -117.22 -7.14
C SER A 244 68.26 -118.55 -6.84
N ILE A 245 68.83 -118.64 -5.63
CA ILE A 245 69.51 -119.85 -5.14
C ILE A 245 68.50 -121.01 -4.94
N ILE A 246 67.20 -120.70 -4.86
CA ILE A 246 66.16 -121.65 -4.47
C ILE A 246 65.93 -122.73 -5.55
N PRO A 247 65.63 -122.43 -6.83
CA PRO A 247 65.52 -123.45 -7.88
C PRO A 247 66.82 -124.22 -8.08
N ARG A 248 67.97 -123.52 -8.07
CA ARG A 248 69.29 -124.13 -8.29
C ARG A 248 69.65 -125.14 -7.21
N SER A 249 69.32 -124.84 -5.96
CA SER A 249 69.57 -125.74 -4.82
C SER A 249 68.63 -126.95 -4.85
N LEU A 250 67.37 -126.75 -5.24
CA LEU A 250 66.38 -127.82 -5.39
C LEU A 250 66.69 -128.76 -6.57
N ASP A 251 67.22 -128.25 -7.69
CA ASP A 251 67.66 -129.06 -8.84
C ASP A 251 68.90 -129.93 -8.50
N THR A 252 69.83 -129.39 -7.72
CA THR A 252 71.06 -130.10 -7.30
C THR A 252 70.74 -131.28 -6.36
N LEU A 253 69.70 -131.14 -5.52
CA LEU A 253 69.24 -132.20 -4.61
C LEU A 253 68.46 -133.33 -5.33
N GLY A 254 67.95 -133.08 -6.53
CA GLY A 254 67.12 -134.04 -7.30
C GLY A 254 67.89 -135.15 -8.04
N TYR A 255 69.21 -135.03 -8.22
CA TYR A 255 70.01 -136.01 -8.98
C TYR A 255 70.54 -137.20 -8.16
N ASN A 256 70.28 -137.25 -6.86
CA ASN A 256 70.70 -138.36 -6.00
C ASN A 256 69.63 -139.47 -5.98
N VAL A 257 69.84 -140.51 -6.79
CA VAL A 257 68.92 -141.65 -7.06
C VAL A 257 68.63 -142.56 -5.85
N PHE A 258 69.22 -142.35 -4.67
CA PHE A 258 69.20 -143.31 -3.54
C PHE A 258 68.73 -142.80 -2.16
N HIS A 259 67.85 -141.79 -2.06
CA HIS A 259 67.29 -141.36 -0.75
C HIS A 259 65.74 -141.26 -0.68
N PRO A 260 65.10 -141.56 0.49
CA PRO A 260 63.64 -141.72 0.62
C PRO A 260 62.87 -140.39 0.65
N ILE A 261 63.56 -139.25 0.63
CA ILE A 261 62.98 -137.90 0.79
C ILE A 261 62.38 -137.37 -0.53
N GLY A 262 62.47 -138.14 -1.63
CA GLY A 262 62.04 -137.70 -2.96
C GLY A 262 60.59 -137.22 -3.06
N SER A 263 59.66 -137.77 -2.28
CA SER A 263 58.25 -137.35 -2.30
C SER A 263 58.01 -136.01 -1.59
N GLU A 264 58.66 -135.78 -0.44
CA GLU A 264 58.59 -134.51 0.32
C GLU A 264 59.35 -133.39 -0.39
N LEU A 265 60.53 -133.69 -0.96
CA LEU A 265 61.31 -132.74 -1.75
C LEU A 265 60.56 -132.33 -3.02
N ALA A 266 59.88 -133.27 -3.68
CA ALA A 266 59.00 -132.96 -4.82
C ALA A 266 57.77 -132.13 -4.41
N SER A 267 57.29 -132.25 -3.17
CA SER A 267 56.22 -131.40 -2.63
C SER A 267 56.72 -129.98 -2.36
N ILE A 268 57.87 -129.85 -1.67
CA ILE A 268 58.51 -128.56 -1.39
C ILE A 268 58.87 -127.84 -2.70
N ARG A 269 59.41 -128.56 -3.70
CA ARG A 269 59.69 -128.01 -5.03
C ARG A 269 58.44 -127.46 -5.70
N ARG A 270 57.33 -128.21 -5.68
CA ARG A 270 56.04 -127.73 -6.21
C ARG A 270 55.51 -126.51 -5.47
N THR A 271 55.66 -126.44 -4.15
CA THR A 271 55.25 -125.26 -3.36
C THR A 271 56.13 -124.05 -3.64
N CYS A 272 57.45 -124.22 -3.74
CA CYS A 272 58.38 -123.16 -4.11
C CYS A 272 58.16 -122.67 -5.54
N ASP A 273 58.02 -123.57 -6.52
CA ASP A 273 57.74 -123.21 -7.92
C ASP A 273 56.40 -122.49 -8.09
N HIS A 274 55.47 -122.67 -7.14
CA HIS A 274 54.21 -121.96 -7.10
C HIS A 274 54.29 -120.57 -6.43
N MET A 275 55.38 -120.22 -5.74
CA MET A 275 55.53 -118.91 -5.07
C MET A 275 55.51 -117.71 -6.02
N PRO A 276 56.17 -117.72 -7.20
CA PRO A 276 56.04 -116.64 -8.17
C PRO A 276 54.59 -116.44 -8.64
N THR A 277 53.84 -117.54 -8.79
CA THR A 277 52.42 -117.50 -9.15
C THR A 277 51.57 -116.95 -8.00
N LEU A 278 51.86 -117.33 -6.76
CA LEU A 278 51.18 -116.80 -5.56
C LEU A 278 51.46 -115.30 -5.37
N MET A 279 52.70 -114.86 -5.54
CA MET A 279 53.10 -113.45 -5.47
C MET A 279 52.46 -112.64 -6.60
N SER A 280 52.43 -113.17 -7.83
CA SER A 280 51.71 -112.56 -8.95
C SER A 280 50.21 -112.42 -8.64
N SER A 281 49.58 -113.48 -8.12
CA SER A 281 48.16 -113.46 -7.72
C SER A 281 47.87 -112.40 -6.65
N LYS A 282 48.76 -112.21 -5.67
CA LYS A 282 48.61 -111.16 -4.64
C LYS A 282 48.82 -109.75 -5.18
N VAL A 283 49.77 -109.55 -6.09
CA VAL A 283 49.92 -108.28 -6.80
C VAL A 283 48.70 -108.00 -7.66
N GLU A 284 48.10 -109.01 -8.27
CA GLU A 284 46.91 -108.90 -9.10
C GLU A 284 45.63 -108.63 -8.27
N GLU A 285 45.53 -109.16 -7.06
CA GLU A 285 44.50 -108.79 -6.07
C GLU A 285 44.62 -107.33 -5.63
N LEU A 286 45.85 -106.87 -5.31
CA LEU A 286 46.12 -105.47 -5.00
C LEU A 286 45.85 -104.55 -6.20
N ALA A 287 46.21 -104.97 -7.42
CA ALA A 287 45.94 -104.22 -8.65
C ALA A 287 44.43 -104.12 -8.95
N ARG A 288 43.66 -105.19 -8.70
CA ARG A 288 42.19 -105.16 -8.79
C ARG A 288 41.58 -104.21 -7.76
N SER A 289 42.05 -104.25 -6.51
CA SER A 289 41.63 -103.32 -5.47
C SER A 289 41.97 -101.86 -5.81
N LEU A 290 43.17 -101.62 -6.34
CA LEU A 290 43.60 -100.29 -6.79
C LEU A 290 42.75 -99.79 -7.97
N ARG A 291 42.46 -100.66 -8.95
CA ARG A 291 41.60 -100.33 -10.09
C ARG A 291 40.18 -99.97 -9.65
N ALA A 292 39.60 -100.73 -8.72
CA ALA A 292 38.30 -100.40 -8.14
C ALA A 292 38.34 -99.06 -7.38
N GLY A 293 39.45 -98.75 -6.71
CA GLY A 293 39.70 -97.44 -6.11
C GLY A 293 39.77 -96.30 -7.14
N ILE A 294 40.51 -96.49 -8.23
CA ILE A 294 40.62 -95.51 -9.34
C ILE A 294 39.26 -95.29 -10.00
N GLU A 295 38.48 -96.34 -10.25
CA GLU A 295 37.14 -96.22 -10.83
C GLU A 295 36.18 -95.45 -9.91
N ARG A 296 36.25 -95.69 -8.59
CA ARG A 296 35.47 -94.92 -7.60
C ARG A 296 35.85 -93.44 -7.63
N VAL A 297 37.15 -93.12 -7.56
CA VAL A 297 37.65 -91.75 -7.61
C VAL A 297 37.29 -91.07 -8.93
N THR A 298 37.35 -91.80 -10.06
CA THR A 298 36.95 -91.26 -11.37
C THR A 298 35.46 -90.89 -11.41
N ARG A 299 34.59 -91.73 -10.84
CA ARG A 299 33.16 -91.42 -10.72
C ARG A 299 32.93 -90.21 -9.80
N GLU A 300 33.54 -90.19 -8.63
CA GLU A 300 33.47 -89.05 -7.70
C GLU A 300 33.98 -87.75 -8.36
N ASN A 301 35.06 -87.81 -9.15
CA ASN A 301 35.55 -86.66 -9.91
C ASN A 301 34.55 -86.18 -10.96
N SER A 302 33.88 -87.09 -11.65
CA SER A 302 32.86 -86.73 -12.64
C SER A 302 31.63 -86.08 -12.00
N ASP A 303 31.22 -86.56 -10.82
CA ASP A 303 30.13 -85.96 -10.04
C ASP A 303 30.55 -84.58 -9.49
N LEU A 304 31.78 -84.44 -8.99
CA LEU A 304 32.33 -83.15 -8.54
C LEU A 304 32.46 -82.15 -9.69
N GLN A 305 32.86 -82.58 -10.88
CA GLN A 305 32.89 -81.71 -12.07
C GLN A 305 31.49 -81.22 -12.45
N ARG A 306 30.46 -82.08 -12.34
CA ARG A 306 29.07 -81.67 -12.56
C ARG A 306 28.63 -80.63 -11.54
N GLN A 307 28.86 -80.88 -10.25
CA GLN A 307 28.54 -79.94 -9.18
C GLN A 307 29.28 -78.60 -9.32
N LYS A 308 30.55 -78.65 -9.74
CA LYS A 308 31.34 -77.45 -10.04
C LYS A 308 30.72 -76.63 -11.17
N LEU A 309 30.32 -77.28 -12.26
CA LEU A 309 29.69 -76.60 -13.40
C LEU A 309 28.37 -75.94 -12.99
N GLU A 310 27.54 -76.64 -12.20
CA GLU A 310 26.29 -76.11 -11.66
C GLU A 310 26.55 -74.90 -10.73
N ALA A 311 27.56 -74.98 -9.86
CA ALA A 311 27.95 -73.87 -8.99
C ALA A 311 28.50 -72.67 -9.78
N GLU A 312 29.30 -72.89 -10.82
CA GLU A 312 29.81 -71.82 -11.70
C GLU A 312 28.68 -71.13 -12.48
N GLN A 313 27.69 -71.89 -12.95
CA GLN A 313 26.49 -71.33 -13.59
C GLN A 313 25.68 -70.49 -12.59
N GLY A 314 25.50 -70.99 -11.36
CA GLY A 314 24.84 -70.25 -10.28
C GLY A 314 25.58 -68.95 -9.92
N LEU A 315 26.92 -68.99 -9.88
CA LEU A 315 27.75 -67.81 -9.63
C LEU A 315 27.60 -66.76 -10.74
N ARG A 316 27.60 -67.18 -12.01
CA ARG A 316 27.39 -66.27 -13.14
C ARG A 316 26.01 -65.61 -13.09
N ALA A 317 24.96 -66.39 -12.85
CA ALA A 317 23.61 -65.86 -12.67
C ALA A 317 23.52 -64.86 -11.51
N SER A 318 24.21 -65.15 -10.39
CA SER A 318 24.29 -64.24 -9.25
C SER A 318 25.07 -62.96 -9.57
N GLN A 319 26.13 -63.03 -10.37
CA GLN A 319 26.91 -61.86 -10.81
C GLN A 319 26.09 -60.98 -11.75
N GLU A 320 25.39 -61.57 -12.73
CA GLU A 320 24.50 -60.83 -13.63
C GLU A 320 23.35 -60.17 -12.86
N ALA A 321 22.76 -60.87 -11.89
CA ALA A 321 21.74 -60.30 -11.01
C ALA A 321 22.31 -59.15 -10.16
N LYS A 322 23.52 -59.30 -9.62
CA LYS A 322 24.20 -58.24 -8.87
C LYS A 322 24.45 -57.00 -9.73
N GLU A 323 25.01 -57.16 -10.93
CA GLU A 323 25.25 -56.03 -11.85
C GLU A 323 23.95 -55.32 -12.24
N LYS A 324 22.87 -56.08 -12.45
CA LYS A 324 21.56 -55.51 -12.75
C LYS A 324 21.04 -54.70 -11.56
N VAL A 325 21.11 -55.23 -10.35
CA VAL A 325 20.70 -54.54 -9.13
C VAL A 325 21.57 -53.30 -8.87
N GLU A 326 22.89 -53.37 -9.09
CA GLU A 326 23.79 -52.22 -8.96
C GLU A 326 23.46 -51.12 -9.97
N LYS A 327 23.21 -51.46 -11.23
CA LYS A 327 22.78 -50.49 -12.26
C LYS A 327 21.43 -49.86 -11.90
N GLU A 328 20.47 -50.66 -11.44
CA GLU A 328 19.17 -50.14 -10.99
C GLU A 328 19.30 -49.25 -9.75
N ALA A 329 20.16 -49.61 -8.79
CA ALA A 329 20.43 -48.81 -7.60
C ALA A 329 21.12 -47.48 -7.96
N GLN A 330 22.14 -47.50 -8.82
CA GLN A 330 22.80 -46.29 -9.32
C GLN A 330 21.82 -45.39 -10.10
N ALA A 331 20.97 -45.97 -10.94
CA ALA A 331 19.95 -45.20 -11.67
C ALA A 331 18.92 -44.57 -10.72
N ARG A 332 18.49 -45.30 -9.68
CA ARG A 332 17.59 -44.77 -8.63
C ARG A 332 18.25 -43.66 -7.82
N GLU A 333 19.52 -43.85 -7.43
CA GLU A 333 20.28 -42.84 -6.69
C GLU A 333 20.47 -41.57 -7.52
N ALA A 334 20.90 -41.69 -8.78
CA ALA A 334 21.04 -40.56 -9.69
C ALA A 334 19.71 -39.81 -9.88
N LYS A 335 18.59 -40.56 -10.00
CA LYS A 335 17.24 -39.97 -10.11
C LYS A 335 16.85 -39.22 -8.83
N LEU A 336 17.11 -39.80 -7.66
CA LEU A 336 16.83 -39.17 -6.37
C LEU A 336 17.70 -37.92 -6.16
N GLN A 337 18.98 -37.97 -6.52
CA GLN A 337 19.88 -36.81 -6.46
C GLN A 337 19.41 -35.68 -7.39
N ALA A 338 19.01 -36.01 -8.62
CA ALA A 338 18.47 -35.03 -9.56
C ALA A 338 17.17 -34.39 -9.05
N GLU A 339 16.26 -35.19 -8.49
CA GLU A 339 15.00 -34.68 -7.92
C GLU A 339 15.24 -33.83 -6.67
N CYS A 340 16.16 -34.23 -5.79
CA CYS A 340 16.55 -33.44 -4.62
C CYS A 340 17.18 -32.10 -5.04
N ALA A 341 18.05 -32.09 -6.06
CA ALA A 341 18.61 -30.86 -6.60
C ALA A 341 17.52 -29.96 -7.19
N ARG A 342 16.58 -30.53 -7.95
CA ARG A 342 15.42 -29.81 -8.53
C ARG A 342 14.55 -29.19 -7.44
N GLN A 343 14.19 -29.94 -6.41
CA GLN A 343 13.38 -29.44 -5.30
C GLN A 343 14.11 -28.36 -4.50
N THR A 344 15.42 -28.53 -4.28
CA THR A 344 16.24 -27.51 -3.60
C THR A 344 16.25 -26.21 -4.40
N GLN A 345 16.40 -26.31 -5.72
CA GLN A 345 16.38 -25.14 -6.60
C GLN A 345 15.02 -24.43 -6.59
N LEU A 346 13.91 -25.18 -6.70
CA LEU A 346 12.56 -24.62 -6.60
C LEU A 346 12.33 -23.92 -5.24
N ALA A 347 12.74 -24.54 -4.14
CA ALA A 347 12.62 -23.93 -2.81
C ALA A 347 13.45 -22.63 -2.68
N LEU A 348 14.62 -22.56 -3.32
CA LEU A 348 15.44 -21.35 -3.34
C LEU A 348 14.81 -20.25 -4.20
N GLU A 349 14.23 -20.61 -5.35
CA GLU A 349 13.51 -19.69 -6.24
C GLU A 349 12.25 -19.14 -5.56
N GLU A 350 11.43 -19.99 -4.94
CA GLU A 350 10.26 -19.57 -4.15
C GLU A 350 10.68 -18.66 -2.98
N LYS A 351 11.74 -19.01 -2.26
CA LYS A 351 12.27 -18.17 -1.17
C LYS A 351 12.77 -16.82 -1.67
N ALA A 352 13.35 -16.76 -2.86
CA ALA A 352 13.77 -15.50 -3.49
C ALA A 352 12.55 -14.66 -3.91
N ALA A 353 11.53 -15.29 -4.51
CA ALA A 353 10.28 -14.64 -4.90
C ALA A 353 9.54 -14.06 -3.68
N LEU A 354 9.36 -14.85 -2.62
CA LEU A 354 8.72 -14.41 -1.37
C LEU A 354 9.50 -13.27 -0.70
N ARG A 355 10.83 -13.30 -0.73
CA ARG A 355 11.63 -12.17 -0.22
C ARG A 355 11.39 -10.90 -1.03
N LYS A 356 11.34 -11.00 -2.35
CA LYS A 356 11.08 -9.88 -3.25
C LYS A 356 9.68 -9.30 -3.02
N GLU A 357 8.66 -10.15 -2.89
CA GLU A 357 7.30 -9.72 -2.55
C GLU A 357 7.26 -9.03 -1.18
N ARG A 358 7.91 -9.61 -0.17
CA ARG A 358 8.01 -8.99 1.15
C ARG A 358 8.71 -7.62 1.09
N ASP A 359 9.79 -7.49 0.32
CA ASP A 359 10.46 -6.19 0.13
C ASP A 359 9.57 -5.17 -0.59
N ASN A 360 8.82 -5.60 -1.60
CA ASN A 360 7.88 -4.74 -2.30
C ASN A 360 6.76 -4.27 -1.37
N LEU A 361 6.14 -5.18 -0.62
CA LEU A 361 5.10 -4.85 0.37
C LEU A 361 5.64 -3.94 1.48
N ALA A 362 6.89 -4.15 1.92
CA ALA A 362 7.52 -3.27 2.91
C ALA A 362 7.72 -1.85 2.35
N LYS A 363 8.10 -1.71 1.07
CA LYS A 363 8.21 -0.40 0.40
C LYS A 363 6.86 0.27 0.26
N GLU A 364 5.84 -0.46 -0.22
CA GLU A 364 4.47 0.07 -0.32
C GLU A 364 3.94 0.53 1.04
N LEU A 365 4.21 -0.24 2.10
CA LEU A 365 3.84 0.13 3.46
C LEU A 365 4.53 1.41 3.93
N GLU A 366 5.83 1.57 3.66
CA GLU A 366 6.56 2.80 3.99
C GLU A 366 6.08 4.01 3.16
N GLU A 367 5.75 3.83 1.89
CA GLU A 367 5.11 4.87 1.07
C GLU A 367 3.76 5.27 1.64
N LYS A 368 2.89 4.31 1.97
CA LYS A 368 1.58 4.57 2.58
C LYS A 368 1.69 5.25 3.95
N LYS A 369 2.70 4.89 4.75
CA LYS A 369 3.01 5.61 6.01
C LYS A 369 3.39 7.06 5.75
N ARG A 370 4.25 7.33 4.76
CA ARG A 370 4.63 8.71 4.40
C ARG A 370 3.43 9.52 3.91
N GLU A 371 2.59 8.94 3.07
CA GLU A 371 1.32 9.56 2.63
C GLU A 371 0.42 9.87 3.83
N ALA A 372 0.26 8.93 4.77
CA ALA A 372 -0.55 9.13 5.97
C ALA A 372 0.00 10.25 6.86
N GLU A 373 1.32 10.32 7.07
CA GLU A 373 1.95 11.41 7.83
C GLU A 373 1.81 12.76 7.11
N GLN A 374 1.91 12.78 5.78
CA GLN A 374 1.69 14.00 5.00
C GLN A 374 0.23 14.49 5.11
N LEU A 375 -0.74 13.60 4.99
CA LEU A 375 -2.16 13.92 5.18
C LEU A 375 -2.43 14.41 6.60
N LYS A 376 -1.82 13.77 7.61
CA LYS A 376 -1.92 14.19 9.01
C LYS A 376 -1.34 15.60 9.23
N MET A 377 -0.21 15.91 8.59
CA MET A 377 0.36 17.27 8.63
C MET A 377 -0.55 18.29 7.94
N GLN A 378 -1.11 17.97 6.77
CA GLN A 378 -2.10 18.84 6.11
C GLN A 378 -3.35 19.06 6.96
N LEU A 379 -3.81 18.03 7.67
CA LEU A 379 -4.96 18.09 8.56
C LEU A 379 -4.65 18.94 9.81
N ALA A 380 -3.44 18.85 10.36
CA ALA A 380 -2.99 19.71 11.45
C ALA A 380 -2.87 21.18 11.00
N VAL A 381 -2.34 21.44 9.81
CA VAL A 381 -2.27 22.78 9.23
C VAL A 381 -3.67 23.32 9.01
N SER A 382 -4.57 22.59 8.34
CA SER A 382 -5.94 23.05 8.08
C SER A 382 -6.71 23.30 9.38
N SER A 383 -6.53 22.45 10.41
CA SER A 383 -7.07 22.66 11.75
C SER A 383 -6.55 23.96 12.39
N SER A 384 -5.24 24.21 12.33
CA SER A 384 -4.64 25.44 12.85
C SER A 384 -5.13 26.69 12.10
N THR A 385 -5.27 26.61 10.78
CA THR A 385 -5.83 27.70 9.96
C THR A 385 -7.30 27.93 10.29
N LEU A 386 -8.07 26.86 10.53
CA LEU A 386 -9.46 26.94 10.96
C LEU A 386 -9.55 27.63 12.34
N ASP A 387 -8.72 27.22 13.31
CA ASP A 387 -8.66 27.83 14.64
C ASP A 387 -8.27 29.31 14.57
N THR A 388 -7.31 29.66 13.69
CA THR A 388 -6.92 31.05 13.45
C THR A 388 -8.05 31.85 12.82
N CYS A 389 -8.79 31.26 11.89
CA CYS A 389 -9.95 31.87 11.26
C CYS A 389 -11.10 32.06 12.27
N ILE A 390 -11.35 31.08 13.14
CA ILE A 390 -12.32 31.17 14.25
C ILE A 390 -11.92 32.29 15.22
N LYS A 391 -10.63 32.40 15.55
CA LYS A 391 -10.08 33.50 16.39
C LYS A 391 -10.16 34.88 15.70
N ALA A 392 -9.96 34.95 14.39
CA ALA A 392 -10.08 36.18 13.61
C ALA A 392 -11.54 36.62 13.46
N LYS A 393 -12.49 35.68 13.30
CA LYS A 393 -13.94 35.96 13.25
C LYS A 393 -14.55 36.31 14.60
N SER A 394 -13.90 35.96 15.71
CA SER A 394 -14.32 36.34 17.07
C SER A 394 -13.80 37.71 17.51
N GLN A 395 -13.01 38.39 16.67
CA GLN A 395 -12.76 39.84 16.79
C GLN A 395 -13.86 40.63 16.05
N PRO A 396 -14.32 41.78 16.57
CA PRO A 396 -15.35 42.58 15.92
C PRO A 396 -14.78 43.20 14.64
N ILE A 397 -15.13 42.66 13.47
CA ILE A 397 -14.67 43.16 12.17
C ILE A 397 -15.61 44.26 11.65
N SER A 398 -14.99 45.38 11.25
CA SER A 398 -15.54 46.42 10.37
C SER A 398 -15.76 45.91 8.94
N LEU A 399 -16.97 46.16 8.42
CA LEU A 399 -17.49 45.74 7.11
C LEU A 399 -16.62 46.15 5.90
N PRO A 400 -16.43 45.27 4.90
CA PRO A 400 -16.18 45.65 3.52
C PRO A 400 -17.47 45.74 2.68
N ARG A 401 -17.35 46.54 1.62
CA ARG A 401 -18.35 46.99 0.64
C ARG A 401 -19.09 45.86 -0.12
N PRO A 402 -20.35 46.05 -0.57
CA PRO A 402 -21.09 45.02 -1.30
C PRO A 402 -20.63 44.90 -2.76
N ALA A 403 -20.32 43.68 -3.19
CA ALA A 403 -20.38 43.26 -4.59
C ALA A 403 -21.83 42.81 -4.92
N GLY A 404 -22.23 42.97 -6.18
CA GLY A 404 -23.60 42.74 -6.66
C GLY A 404 -24.10 41.29 -6.58
N PRO A 405 -25.38 41.05 -6.91
CA PRO A 405 -26.03 39.77 -6.70
C PRO A 405 -25.53 38.72 -7.71
N ALA A 406 -25.00 37.62 -7.19
CA ALA A 406 -24.72 36.42 -7.96
C ALA A 406 -26.03 35.60 -8.17
N PRO A 407 -26.21 34.93 -9.32
CA PRO A 407 -27.40 34.11 -9.56
C PRO A 407 -27.38 32.83 -8.71
N ASN A 408 -28.56 32.30 -8.40
CA ASN A 408 -28.74 31.04 -7.68
C ASN A 408 -27.98 29.88 -8.37
N PRO A 409 -27.22 29.05 -7.63
CA PRO A 409 -26.60 27.88 -8.21
C PRO A 409 -27.69 26.81 -8.51
N PRO A 410 -27.58 26.11 -9.65
CA PRO A 410 -28.49 25.02 -9.97
C PRO A 410 -28.32 23.83 -9.00
N PRO A 411 -29.30 22.91 -8.93
CA PRO A 411 -29.21 21.71 -8.10
C PRO A 411 -27.96 20.90 -8.46
N ILE A 412 -27.25 20.42 -7.43
CA ILE A 412 -26.05 19.59 -7.63
C ILE A 412 -26.48 18.26 -8.23
N ASP A 413 -26.11 18.05 -9.49
CA ASP A 413 -26.23 16.78 -10.20
C ASP A 413 -25.27 15.76 -9.54
N PRO A 414 -25.76 14.58 -9.11
CA PRO A 414 -24.92 13.52 -8.56
C PRO A 414 -23.79 13.09 -9.51
N ALA A 415 -23.96 13.21 -10.83
CA ALA A 415 -22.89 12.93 -11.79
C ALA A 415 -21.78 14.01 -11.76
N GLY A 416 -22.15 15.28 -11.61
CA GLY A 416 -21.20 16.40 -11.47
C GLY A 416 -20.43 16.36 -10.15
N LEU A 417 -21.03 15.84 -9.08
CA LEU A 417 -20.34 15.64 -7.79
C LEU A 417 -19.29 14.51 -7.88
N GLU A 418 -19.60 13.42 -8.58
CA GLU A 418 -18.64 12.35 -8.84
C GLU A 418 -17.52 12.80 -9.81
N GLU A 419 -17.82 13.64 -10.80
CA GLU A 419 -16.79 14.22 -11.67
C GLU A 419 -15.91 15.23 -10.92
N PHE A 420 -16.47 16.02 -10.00
CA PHE A 420 -15.70 16.91 -9.13
C PHE A 420 -14.80 16.12 -8.17
N LYS A 421 -15.32 15.04 -7.56
CA LYS A 421 -14.50 14.11 -6.76
C LYS A 421 -13.39 13.49 -7.61
N ARG A 422 -13.69 13.06 -8.84
CA ARG A 422 -12.71 12.49 -9.78
C ARG A 422 -11.61 13.50 -10.13
N ARG A 423 -11.96 14.76 -10.41
CA ARG A 423 -11.00 15.83 -10.72
C ARG A 423 -10.14 16.23 -9.52
N ILE A 424 -10.68 16.21 -8.30
CA ILE A 424 -9.90 16.43 -7.06
C ILE A 424 -8.95 15.26 -6.82
N LEU A 425 -9.39 14.02 -7.07
CA LEU A 425 -8.53 12.83 -6.96
C LEU A 425 -7.47 12.76 -8.07
N GLU A 426 -7.77 13.26 -9.28
CA GLU A 426 -6.81 13.40 -10.38
C GLU A 426 -5.83 14.56 -10.17
N SER A 427 -6.24 15.67 -9.56
CA SER A 427 -5.34 16.80 -9.26
C SER A 427 -4.40 16.52 -8.07
N GLN A 428 -4.76 15.55 -7.22
CA GLN A 428 -3.89 15.01 -6.17
C GLN A 428 -3.07 13.79 -6.62
N ARG A 429 -3.23 13.33 -7.88
CA ARG A 429 -2.38 12.29 -8.45
C ARG A 429 -1.08 12.94 -8.97
N PRO A 430 0.12 12.51 -8.54
CA PRO A 430 1.37 12.98 -9.14
C PRO A 430 1.40 12.62 -10.64
N PRO A 431 2.16 13.37 -11.48
CA PRO A 431 2.26 13.06 -12.90
C PRO A 431 2.74 11.62 -13.08
N ALA A 432 2.02 10.87 -13.92
CA ALA A 432 2.36 9.50 -14.27
C ALA A 432 3.81 9.47 -14.79
N SER A 433 4.72 8.92 -13.99
CA SER A 433 5.99 8.42 -14.49
C SER A 433 5.67 7.31 -15.49
N SER A 434 5.77 7.69 -16.77
CA SER A 434 6.01 6.85 -17.95
C SER A 434 5.80 5.35 -17.75
N VAL A 435 4.68 4.86 -18.28
CA VAL A 435 4.58 3.48 -18.76
C VAL A 435 5.66 3.30 -19.82
N LEU A 436 6.75 2.62 -19.45
CA LEU A 436 7.63 1.99 -20.41
C LEU A 436 6.91 0.75 -20.92
N ALA A 437 6.57 0.78 -22.21
CA ALA A 437 6.16 -0.37 -22.98
C ALA A 437 7.21 -1.48 -22.83
N SER A 438 6.82 -2.64 -22.27
CA SER A 438 7.57 -3.86 -22.49
C SER A 438 7.14 -4.41 -23.84
N ALA A 439 8.09 -4.38 -24.77
CA ALA A 439 8.06 -5.13 -26.00
C ALA A 439 7.83 -6.62 -25.71
N SER A 440 7.08 -7.25 -26.60
CA SER A 440 7.00 -8.70 -26.74
C SER A 440 8.40 -9.28 -27.01
N GLY A 441 8.79 -10.22 -26.16
CA GLY A 441 9.90 -11.15 -26.30
C GLY A 441 9.55 -12.40 -25.53
#